data_AF-A0A7Z6M932-F1
#
_entry.id   AF-A0A7Z6M932-F1
#
_cell.length_a   1.000
_cell.length_b   1.000
_cell.length_c   1.000
_cell.angle_alpha   90.00
_cell.angle_beta   90.00
_cell.angle_gamma   90.00
#
_symmetry.space_group_name_H-M   'P 1'
#
loop_
_entity.id
_entity.type
_entity.pdbx_description
1 polymer ?
#
loop_
_entity_poly.entity_id
_entity_poly.type
_entity_poly.pdbx_seq_one_letter_code
_entity_poly.pdbx_strand_id
1 'polypeptide(L)'
;EETYNIVAAHGYFGRLIFQYASFNNSRSLHFFLASWPVICVWLTSMGICTMAFNLNGFNFNQSVVDTSGKVVPTWGDVLNRANLGMEVMHERNAHNFPLDLAAAESTSVALVAPAIG
;
A
#
# COMPACT_ATOMS: atom_id res chain seq x y z
N GLU A 1 4.15 -14.92 40.67
CA GLU A 1 4.96 -15.93 39.97
C GLU A 1 4.49 -15.98 38.53
N GLU A 2 5.40 -15.99 37.55
CA GLU A 2 5.03 -16.11 36.13
C GLU A 2 4.66 -17.56 35.80
N THR A 3 3.67 -17.78 34.93
CA THR A 3 3.17 -19.13 34.60
C THR A 3 4.07 -19.90 33.61
N TYR A 4 5.14 -19.26 33.12
CA TYR A 4 6.07 -19.80 32.13
C TYR A 4 7.49 -19.26 32.33
N ASN A 5 8.49 -19.97 31.79
CA ASN A 5 9.90 -19.57 31.87
C ASN A 5 10.39 -18.92 30.57
N ILE A 6 10.47 -17.59 30.56
CA ILE A 6 10.93 -16.81 29.39
C ILE A 6 12.38 -17.09 29.01
N VAL A 7 13.25 -17.45 29.96
CA VAL A 7 14.66 -17.77 29.68
C VAL A 7 14.75 -19.08 28.89
N ALA A 8 13.94 -20.08 29.25
CA ALA A 8 13.85 -21.33 28.50
C ALA A 8 13.28 -21.11 27.09
N ALA A 9 12.22 -20.29 26.98
CA ALA A 9 11.63 -19.93 25.69
C ALA A 9 12.60 -19.16 24.78
N HIS A 10 13.32 -18.19 25.33
CA HIS A 10 14.38 -17.46 24.63
C HIS A 10 15.50 -18.40 24.16
N GLY A 11 15.96 -19.31 25.03
CA GLY A 11 16.98 -20.29 24.69
C GLY A 11 16.55 -21.31 23.63
N TYR A 12 15.25 -21.63 23.54
CA TYR A 12 14.69 -22.43 22.45
C TYR A 12 14.69 -21.64 21.13
N PHE A 13 14.06 -20.47 21.11
CA PHE A 13 13.92 -19.68 19.88
C PHE A 13 15.26 -19.14 19.35
N GLY A 14 16.18 -18.76 20.24
CA GLY A 14 17.53 -18.33 19.89
C GLY A 14 18.39 -19.43 19.25
N ARG A 15 18.08 -20.71 19.53
CA ARG A 15 18.69 -21.86 18.81
C ARG A 15 17.98 -22.19 17.50
N LEU A 16 16.68 -21.89 17.40
CA LEU A 16 15.89 -22.12 16.19
C LEU A 16 16.28 -21.17 15.05
N ILE A 17 16.48 -19.89 15.35
CA ILE A 17 16.81 -18.85 14.36
C ILE A 17 18.25 -18.38 14.53
N PHE A 18 18.50 -17.49 15.48
CA PHE A 18 19.82 -17.12 16.03
C PHE A 18 19.61 -16.29 17.30
N GLN A 19 20.60 -16.25 18.20
CA GLN A 19 20.43 -15.76 19.57
C GLN A 19 19.87 -14.31 19.67
N TYR A 20 20.31 -13.42 18.79
CA TYR A 20 19.89 -12.02 18.77
C TYR A 20 18.52 -11.77 18.11
N ALA A 21 17.95 -12.74 17.40
CA ALA A 21 16.60 -12.63 16.84
C ALA A 21 15.49 -12.86 17.90
N SER A 22 15.86 -13.30 19.10
CA SER A 22 14.93 -13.68 20.15
C SER A 22 14.76 -12.59 21.21
N PHE A 23 13.54 -12.39 21.69
CA PHE A 23 13.25 -11.51 22.82
C PHE A 23 13.55 -12.21 24.14
N ASN A 24 14.41 -11.61 24.97
CA ASN A 24 14.65 -12.02 26.37
C ASN A 24 13.92 -11.10 27.37
N ASN A 25 13.27 -10.03 26.90
CA ASN A 25 12.46 -9.11 27.69
C ASN A 25 10.99 -9.20 27.26
N SER A 26 10.12 -9.66 28.17
CA SER A 26 8.68 -9.84 27.91
C SER A 26 7.98 -8.54 27.50
N ARG A 27 8.37 -7.39 28.05
CA ARG A 27 7.75 -6.10 27.71
C ARG A 27 8.03 -5.69 26.26
N SER A 28 9.26 -5.93 25.80
CA SER A 28 9.64 -5.68 24.40
C SER A 28 8.93 -6.63 23.44
N LEU A 29 8.78 -7.91 23.81
CA LEU A 29 8.00 -8.88 23.05
C LEU A 29 6.54 -8.42 22.86
N HIS A 30 5.84 -8.10 23.95
CA HIS A 30 4.44 -7.68 23.88
C HIS A 30 4.26 -6.35 23.16
N PHE A 31 5.19 -5.40 23.34
CA PHE A 31 5.18 -4.15 22.58
C PHE A 31 5.36 -4.39 21.07
N PHE A 32 6.25 -5.32 20.67
CA PHE A 32 6.41 -5.68 19.27
C PHE A 32 5.16 -6.34 18.70
N LEU A 33 4.55 -7.28 19.44
CA LEU A 33 3.30 -7.94 19.04
C LEU A 33 2.15 -6.95 18.84
N ALA A 34 2.09 -5.88 19.63
CA ALA A 34 1.10 -4.82 19.46
C ALA A 34 1.45 -3.86 18.32
N SER A 35 2.70 -3.38 18.25
CA SER A 35 3.10 -2.33 17.30
C SER A 35 3.19 -2.84 15.86
N TRP A 36 3.60 -4.10 15.65
CA TRP A 36 3.73 -4.68 14.32
C TRP A 36 2.45 -4.60 13.47
N PRO A 37 1.31 -5.19 13.89
CA PRO A 37 0.07 -5.09 13.11
C PRO A 37 -0.49 -3.66 13.05
N VAL A 38 -0.31 -2.86 14.11
CA VAL A 38 -0.82 -1.48 14.16
C VAL A 38 -0.16 -0.61 13.10
N ILE A 39 1.18 -0.69 12.99
CA ILE A 39 1.93 0.08 11.97
C ILE A 39 1.52 -0.36 10.57
N CYS A 40 1.34 -1.66 10.32
CA CYS A 40 0.86 -2.15 9.02
C CYS A 40 -0.50 -1.54 8.64
N VAL A 41 -1.46 -1.53 9.57
CA VAL A 41 -2.80 -0.95 9.33
C VAL A 41 -2.71 0.57 9.08
N TRP A 42 -1.85 1.28 9.81
CA TRP A 42 -1.62 2.70 9.56
C TRP A 42 -1.08 2.97 8.15
N LEU A 43 -0.11 2.18 7.70
CA LEU A 43 0.44 2.30 6.34
C LEU A 43 -0.61 1.96 5.26
N THR A 44 -1.43 0.94 5.47
CA THR A 44 -2.53 0.61 4.54
C THR A 44 -3.55 1.74 4.47
N SER A 45 -3.97 2.29 5.62
CA SER A 45 -4.89 3.43 5.69
C SER A 45 -4.32 4.65 4.96
N MET A 46 -3.04 4.97 5.21
CA MET A 46 -2.34 6.05 4.52
C MET A 46 -2.30 5.83 2.99
N GLY A 47 -2.06 4.60 2.53
CA GLY A 47 -2.09 4.25 1.11
C GLY A 47 -3.46 4.45 0.45
N ILE A 48 -4.55 4.11 1.13
CA ILE A 48 -5.91 4.37 0.63
C ILE A 48 -6.17 5.89 0.56
N CYS A 49 -5.77 6.64 1.60
CA CYS A 49 -5.92 8.10 1.61
C CYS A 49 -5.13 8.77 0.48
N THR A 50 -3.96 8.27 0.09
CA THR A 50 -3.21 8.82 -1.05
C THR A 50 -3.82 8.43 -2.40
N MET A 51 -4.28 7.18 -2.54
CA MET A 51 -4.98 6.73 -3.77
C MET A 51 -6.30 7.46 -3.99
N ALA A 52 -6.96 7.94 -2.93
CA ALA A 52 -8.15 8.79 -3.03
C ALA A 52 -7.90 10.12 -3.78
N PHE A 53 -6.66 10.59 -3.84
CA PHE A 53 -6.23 11.75 -4.63
C PHE A 53 -5.52 11.36 -5.93
N ASN A 54 -5.82 10.16 -6.47
CA ASN A 54 -5.25 9.60 -7.70
C ASN A 54 -3.71 9.42 -7.67
N LEU A 55 -3.08 9.40 -6.49
CA LEU A 55 -1.69 8.98 -6.35
C LEU A 55 -1.65 7.45 -6.23
N ASN A 56 -1.58 6.80 -7.37
CA ASN A 56 -1.69 5.35 -7.51
C ASN A 56 -0.37 4.62 -7.25
N GLY A 57 -0.45 3.28 -7.23
CA GLY A 57 0.71 2.40 -7.13
C GLY A 57 1.64 2.48 -8.36
N PHE A 58 2.75 1.75 -8.29
CA PHE A 58 3.72 1.72 -9.37
C PHE A 58 3.12 1.25 -10.70
N ASN A 59 3.50 1.91 -11.78
CA ASN A 59 3.15 1.52 -13.14
C ASN A 59 4.42 1.08 -13.88
N PHE A 60 4.49 -0.22 -14.19
CA PHE A 60 5.60 -0.83 -14.93
C PHE A 60 5.16 -1.39 -16.29
N ASN A 61 4.12 -0.81 -16.90
CA ASN A 61 3.64 -1.23 -18.20
C ASN A 61 4.75 -1.08 -19.24
N GLN A 62 5.04 -2.17 -19.95
CA GLN A 62 6.04 -2.23 -21.03
C GLN A 62 7.45 -1.76 -20.61
N SER A 63 7.80 -1.92 -19.32
CA SER A 63 9.05 -1.37 -18.77
C SER A 63 10.32 -2.11 -19.20
N VAL A 64 10.21 -3.31 -19.79
CA VAL A 64 11.35 -4.07 -20.30
C VAL A 64 11.28 -4.14 -21.82
N VAL A 65 12.36 -3.71 -22.48
CA VAL A 65 12.47 -3.63 -23.93
C VAL A 65 13.77 -4.29 -24.36
N ASP A 66 13.73 -5.07 -25.44
CA ASP A 66 14.92 -5.68 -26.02
C ASP A 66 15.72 -4.69 -26.89
N THR A 67 16.86 -5.12 -27.42
CA THR A 67 17.72 -4.29 -28.27
C THR A 67 17.07 -3.90 -29.60
N SER A 68 15.99 -4.58 -30.02
CA SER A 68 15.23 -4.25 -31.23
C SER A 68 14.10 -3.25 -30.97
N GLY A 69 13.92 -2.82 -29.71
CA GLY A 69 12.82 -1.94 -29.32
C GLY A 69 11.51 -2.67 -29.06
N LYS A 70 11.52 -4.02 -29.01
CA LYS A 70 10.32 -4.81 -28.75
C LYS A 70 10.13 -4.99 -27.24
N VAL A 71 8.90 -4.77 -26.79
CA VAL A 71 8.51 -4.99 -25.40
C VAL A 71 8.61 -6.48 -25.04
N VAL A 72 9.30 -6.76 -23.94
CA VAL A 72 9.36 -8.08 -23.32
C VAL A 72 8.31 -8.11 -22.20
N PRO A 73 7.20 -8.86 -22.35
CA PRO A 73 6.13 -8.84 -21.37
C PRO A 73 6.58 -9.42 -20.02
N THR A 74 6.17 -8.75 -18.95
CA THR A 74 6.45 -9.10 -17.56
C THR A 74 5.17 -9.44 -16.79
N TRP A 75 5.30 -9.82 -15.52
CA TRP A 75 4.15 -9.96 -14.62
C TRP A 75 3.37 -8.64 -14.45
N GLY A 76 4.05 -7.49 -14.55
CA GLY A 76 3.38 -6.18 -14.54
C GLY A 76 2.39 -6.02 -15.70
N ASP A 77 2.78 -6.47 -16.90
CA ASP A 77 1.91 -6.41 -18.08
C ASP A 77 0.72 -7.39 -17.99
N VAL A 78 0.90 -8.52 -17.31
CA VAL A 78 -0.20 -9.46 -17.04
C VAL A 78 -1.22 -8.85 -16.07
N LEU A 79 -0.75 -8.21 -14.99
CA LEU A 79 -1.62 -7.49 -14.07
C LEU A 79 -2.35 -6.34 -14.77
N ASN A 80 -1.68 -5.60 -15.65
CA ASN A 80 -2.31 -4.55 -16.44
C ASN A 80 -3.45 -5.09 -17.33
N ARG A 81 -3.31 -6.27 -17.94
CA ARG A 81 -4.40 -6.89 -18.70
C ARG A 81 -5.60 -7.25 -17.83
N ALA A 82 -5.37 -7.74 -16.62
CA ALA A 82 -6.45 -8.00 -15.66
C ALA A 82 -7.15 -6.71 -15.24
N ASN A 83 -6.38 -5.64 -14.98
CA ASN A 83 -6.90 -4.32 -14.65
C ASN A 83 -7.77 -3.74 -15.77
N LEU A 84 -7.31 -3.82 -17.03
CA LEU A 84 -8.10 -3.42 -18.19
C LEU A 84 -9.43 -4.18 -18.27
N GLY A 85 -9.42 -5.49 -17.98
CA GLY A 85 -10.64 -6.29 -17.93
C GLY A 85 -11.65 -5.83 -16.87
N MET A 86 -11.17 -5.34 -15.72
CA MET A 86 -12.04 -4.73 -14.70
C MET A 86 -12.54 -3.36 -15.15
N GLU A 87 -11.65 -2.49 -15.65
CA GLU A 87 -11.95 -1.13 -16.08
C GLU A 87 -13.06 -1.09 -17.15
N VAL A 88 -12.97 -1.93 -18.19
CA VAL A 88 -13.95 -1.93 -19.29
C VAL A 88 -15.31 -2.53 -18.92
N MET A 89 -15.40 -3.28 -17.81
CA MET A 89 -16.62 -3.96 -17.39
C MET A 89 -17.27 -3.32 -16.16
N HIS A 90 -16.51 -2.60 -15.34
CA HIS A 90 -17.02 -1.86 -14.20
C HIS A 90 -17.99 -0.78 -14.68
N GLU A 91 -19.07 -0.54 -13.92
CA GLU A 91 -20.03 0.53 -14.21
C GLU A 91 -20.53 0.57 -15.68
N ARG A 92 -20.77 -0.61 -16.28
CA ARG A 92 -21.03 -0.85 -17.72
C ARG A 92 -22.00 0.10 -18.47
N ASN A 93 -22.86 0.82 -17.76
CA ASN A 93 -23.87 1.73 -18.32
C ASN A 93 -23.73 3.19 -17.79
N ALA A 94 -22.69 3.51 -17.03
CA ALA A 94 -22.51 4.83 -16.41
C ALA A 94 -21.63 5.78 -17.23
N HIS A 95 -20.78 5.25 -18.11
CA HIS A 95 -19.80 6.02 -18.86
C HIS A 95 -20.29 6.31 -20.30
N ASN A 96 -20.42 7.60 -20.63
CA ASN A 96 -20.76 8.08 -21.98
C ASN A 96 -19.55 8.68 -22.71
N PHE A 97 -18.45 8.89 -21.99
CA PHE A 97 -17.20 9.44 -22.50
C PHE A 97 -16.08 8.39 -22.37
N PRO A 98 -15.06 8.44 -23.25
CA PRO A 98 -14.03 7.41 -23.31
C PRO A 98 -13.01 7.44 -22.17
N LEU A 99 -12.95 8.53 -21.39
CA LEU A 99 -12.03 8.68 -20.26
C LEU A 99 -12.84 8.73 -18.97
N ASP A 100 -12.52 7.83 -18.05
CA ASP A 100 -13.06 7.85 -16.70
C ASP A 100 -12.27 8.84 -15.83
N LEU A 101 -12.78 10.06 -15.75
CA LEU A 101 -12.22 11.14 -14.95
C LEU A 101 -13.30 11.66 -13.99
N ALA A 102 -13.05 11.54 -12.69
CA ALA A 102 -13.85 12.20 -11.68
C ALA A 102 -13.32 13.63 -11.47
N ALA A 103 -13.88 14.60 -12.20
CA ALA A 103 -13.66 16.02 -11.94
C ALA A 103 -14.75 16.55 -11.00
N ALA A 104 -14.35 17.13 -9.87
CA ALA A 104 -15.25 18.02 -9.13
C ALA A 104 -15.46 19.29 -9.96
N GLU A 105 -16.64 19.89 -9.85
CA GLU A 105 -16.91 21.21 -10.45
C GLU A 105 -15.83 22.20 -9.98
N SER A 106 -15.21 22.94 -10.92
CA SER A 106 -14.15 23.87 -10.56
C SER A 106 -14.72 24.98 -9.68
N THR A 107 -14.43 24.97 -8.39
CA THR A 107 -14.76 26.09 -7.52
C THR A 107 -13.82 27.24 -7.82
N SER A 108 -14.37 28.43 -8.10
CA SER A 108 -13.56 29.62 -8.30
C SER A 108 -12.81 29.92 -6.99
N VAL A 109 -11.48 29.82 -7.02
CA VAL A 109 -10.64 30.24 -5.90
C VAL A 109 -10.79 31.76 -5.74
N ALA A 110 -11.22 32.21 -4.56
CA ALA A 110 -11.29 33.64 -4.27
C ALA A 110 -9.86 34.19 -4.24
N LEU A 111 -9.47 34.89 -5.31
CA LEU A 111 -8.16 35.55 -5.44
C LEU A 111 -8.06 36.84 -4.63
N VAL A 112 -9.15 37.29 -4.00
CA VAL A 112 -9.23 38.53 -3.25
C VAL A 112 -9.83 38.24 -1.88
N ALA A 113 -9.09 38.61 -0.82
CA ALA A 113 -9.57 38.50 0.55
C ALA A 113 -10.73 39.50 0.80
N PRO A 114 -11.74 39.15 1.62
CA PRO A 114 -12.79 40.08 1.98
C PRO A 114 -12.20 41.31 2.67
N ALA A 115 -12.61 42.51 2.26
CA ALA A 115 -12.28 43.72 3.00
C ALA A 115 -13.04 43.69 4.33
N ILE A 116 -12.30 43.59 5.44
CA ILE A 116 -12.86 43.78 6.78
C ILE A 116 -12.97 45.29 6.98
N GLY A 117 -14.20 45.78 7.00
CA GLY A 117 -14.56 47.14 7.40
C GLY A 117 -14.87 47.23 8.89
#